data_AF-A0A1J4U1Q9-F1
#
_entry.id   AF-A0A1J4U1Q9-F1
#
_cell.length_a   1.000
_cell.length_b   1.000
_cell.length_c   1.000
_cell.angle_alpha   90.00
_cell.angle_beta   90.00
_cell.angle_gamma   90.00
#
_symmetry.space_group_name_H-M   'P 1'
#
loop_
_entity.id
_entity.type
_entity.pdbx_description
1 polymer ?
#
loop_
_entity_poly.entity_id
_entity_poly.type
_entity_poly.pdbx_seq_one_letter_code
_entity_poly.pdbx_strand_id
1 'polypeptide(L)' 'MIFMRTDPIADMLTRIRNAQAVKKAEVVLPYSKLKMSILNLFEEEGWIAKVENNF' A
#
# COMPACT_ATOMS: atom_id res chain seq x y z
N MET A 1 -7.77 8.36 -22.88
CA MET A 1 -8.37 9.04 -21.72
C MET A 1 -7.53 8.70 -20.50
N ILE A 2 -6.65 9.61 -20.09
CA ILE A 2 -5.80 9.42 -18.92
C ILE A 2 -6.67 9.74 -17.71
N PHE A 3 -7.27 8.72 -17.08
CA PHE A 3 -7.90 8.93 -15.79
C PHE A 3 -6.80 9.32 -14.81
N MET A 4 -6.74 10.61 -14.51
CA MET A 4 -5.94 11.14 -13.42
C MET A 4 -6.35 10.40 -12.15
N ARG A 5 -5.48 9.51 -11.68
CA ARG A 5 -5.60 8.83 -10.38
C ARG A 5 -5.34 9.91 -9.34
N THR A 6 -6.39 10.65 -8.99
CA THR A 6 -6.32 11.92 -8.24
C THR A 6 -5.68 11.75 -6.87
N ASP A 7 -5.65 10.55 -6.31
CA ASP A 7 -4.94 10.27 -5.07
C ASP A 7 -4.29 8.88 -5.05
N PRO A 8 -2.97 8.79 -5.33
CA PRO A 8 -2.22 7.54 -5.24
C PRO A 8 -2.15 6.93 -3.83
N ILE A 9 -2.36 7.74 -2.77
CA ILE A 9 -2.38 7.28 -1.37
C ILE A 9 -3.74 6.66 -1.06
N ALA A 10 -4.83 7.34 -1.41
CA ALA A 10 -6.18 6.81 -1.22
C ALA A 10 -6.37 5.48 -1.97
N ASP A 11 -5.82 5.36 -3.18
CA ASP A 11 -5.84 4.10 -3.92
C ASP A 11 -5.03 3.01 -3.18
N MET A 12 -3.83 3.33 -2.69
CA MET A 12 -3.01 2.39 -1.90
C MET A 12 -3.79 1.87 -0.68
N LEU A 13 -4.38 2.76 0.11
CA LEU A 13 -5.17 2.40 1.28
C LEU A 13 -6.39 1.54 0.91
N THR A 14 -7.06 1.88 -0.19
CA THR A 14 -8.19 1.10 -0.71
C THR A 14 -7.77 -0.32 -1.09
N ARG A 15 -6.60 -0.49 -1.73
CA ARG A 15 -6.06 -1.83 -2.07
C ARG A 15 -5.76 -2.66 -0.83
N ILE A 16 -5.12 -2.06 0.18
CA ILE A 16 -4.80 -2.73 1.44
C ILE A 16 -6.10 -3.19 2.12
N ARG A 17 -7.09 -2.28 2.25
CA ARG A 17 -8.40 -2.61 2.83
C ARG A 17 -9.10 -3.74 2.08
N ASN A 18 -9.13 -3.68 0.76
CA ASN A 18 -9.80 -4.71 -0.05
C ASN A 18 -9.10 -6.06 0.08
N ALA A 19 -7.76 -6.08 0.12
CA ALA A 19 -6.99 -7.30 0.32
C ALA A 19 -7.23 -7.92 1.70
N GLN A 20 -7.29 -7.09 2.75
CA GLN A 20 -7.63 -7.52 4.10
C GLN A 20 -9.04 -8.13 4.15
N ALA A 21 -10.02 -7.51 3.48
CA ALA A 21 -11.39 -8.00 3.43
C ALA A 21 -11.51 -9.40 2.79
N VAL A 22 -10.66 -9.71 1.80
CA VAL A 22 -10.59 -11.04 1.17
C VAL A 22 -9.50 -11.95 1.77
N LYS A 23 -8.92 -11.57 2.92
CA LYS A 23 -7.88 -12.33 3.64
C LYS A 23 -6.65 -12.68 2.80
N LYS A 24 -6.23 -11.78 1.89
CA LYS A 24 -4.95 -11.92 1.20
C LYS A 24 -3.79 -11.64 2.16
N ALA A 25 -2.76 -12.49 2.12
CA ALA A 25 -1.57 -12.34 2.94
C ALA A 25 -0.67 -11.18 2.49
N GLU A 26 -0.70 -10.83 1.20
CA GLU A 26 0.17 -9.83 0.59
C GLU A 26 -0.55 -8.98 -0.47
N VAL A 27 -0.01 -7.77 -0.70
CA VAL A 27 -0.53 -6.83 -1.70
C VAL A 27 0.64 -6.20 -2.45
N VAL A 28 0.60 -6.29 -3.78
CA VAL A 28 1.53 -5.59 -4.65
C VAL A 28 0.95 -4.24 -5.07
N LEU A 29 1.73 -3.19 -4.87
CA LEU A 29 1.38 -1.81 -5.21
C LEU A 29 2.57 -1.12 -5.92
N PRO A 30 2.30 -0.19 -6.85
CA PRO A 30 3.38 0.52 -7.54
C PRO A 30 4.24 1.29 -6.53
N TYR A 31 5.55 1.29 -6.72
CA TYR A 31 6.46 1.99 -5.83
C TYR A 31 6.28 3.52 -5.85
N SER A 32 6.49 4.16 -4.70
CA SER A 32 6.75 5.59 -4.56
C SER A 32 7.44 5.82 -3.23
N LYS A 33 8.38 6.77 -3.15
CA LYS A 33 9.07 7.12 -1.91
C LYS A 33 8.08 7.44 -0.78
N LEU A 34 7.03 8.21 -1.08
CA LEU A 34 6.01 8.58 -0.08
C LEU A 34 5.23 7.38 0.44
N LYS A 35 4.85 6.45 -0.45
CA LYS A 35 4.13 5.23 -0.07
C LYS A 35 5.01 4.32 0.79
N MET A 36 6.30 4.21 0.46
CA MET A 36 7.26 3.45 1.27
C MET A 36 7.37 4.03 2.69
N SER A 37 7.50 5.36 2.83
CA SER A 37 7.55 6.01 4.15
C SER A 37 6.30 5.75 4.99
N ILE A 38 5.11 5.78 4.37
CA ILE A 38 3.85 5.48 5.07
C ILE A 38 3.79 4.01 5.49
N LEU A 39 4.18 3.09 4.60
CA LEU A 39 4.16 1.65 4.89
C LEU A 39 5.20 1.26 5.94
N ASN A 40 6.38 1.90 5.96
CA ASN A 40 7.37 1.72 7.02
C ASN A 40 6.80 2.13 8.38
N LEU A 41 6.12 3.28 8.46
CA LEU A 41 5.44 3.70 9.69
C LEU A 41 4.37 2.69 10.10
N PHE A 42 3.62 2.11 9.15
CA PHE A 42 2.64 1.07 9.45
C PHE A 42 3.29 -0.22 9.97
N GLU A 43 4.48 -0.57 9.51
CA GLU A 43 5.26 -1.69 10.04
C GLU A 43 5.76 -1.40 11.46
N GLU A 44 6.33 -0.21 11.70
CA GLU A 44 6.81 0.23 13.02
C GLU A 44 5.68 0.24 14.07
N GLU A 45 4.50 0.70 13.69
CA GLU A 45 3.31 0.74 14.54
C GLU A 45 2.58 -0.62 14.64
N GLY A 46 3.04 -1.65 13.91
CA GLY A 46 2.49 -3.01 13.98
C GLY A 46 1.17 -3.23 13.23
N TRP A 47 0.79 -2.35 12.30
CA TRP A 47 -0.40 -2.51 11.46
C TRP A 47 -0.19 -3.52 10.34
N ILE A 48 1.03 -3.64 9.83
CA ILE A 48 1.44 -4.62 8.82
C ILE A 48 2.67 -5.38 9.29
N ALA A 49 2.83 -6.62 8.84
CA ALA A 49 3.93 -7.48 9.29
C ALA A 49 5.27 -7.10 8.65
N LYS A 50 5.26 -6.70 7.37
CA LYS A 50 6.45 -6.36 6.61
C LYS A 50 6.09 -5.57 5.35
N VAL A 51 6.88 -4.56 5.01
CA VAL A 51 6.92 -3.99 3.66
C VAL A 51 8.27 -4.25 3.00
N GLU A 52 8.25 -4.68 1.74
CA GLU A 52 9.46 -4.91 0.95
C GLU A 52 9.34 -4.30 -0.45
N ASN A 53 10.50 -4.03 -1.05
CA ASN A 53 10.60 -3.44 -2.37
C ASN A 53 11.52 -4.29 -3.25
N ASN A 54 10.93 -5.04 -4.16
CA ASN A 54 11.63 -5.93 -5.07
C ASN A 54 11.82 -5.21 -6.41
N PHE A 55 12.93 -4.50 -6.55
CA PHE A 55 13.38 -3.93 -7.83
C PHE A 55 14.26 -4.91 -8.58
#